data_AF-A0A7V7E683-F1
#
_entry.id   AF-A0A7V7E683-F1
#
_cell.length_a   1.000
_cell.length_b   1.000
_cell.length_c   1.000
_cell.angle_alpha   90.00
_cell.angle_beta   90.00
_cell.angle_gamma   90.00
#
_symmetry.space_group_name_H-M   'P 1'
#
loop_
_entity.id
_entity.type
_entity.pdbx_description
1 polymer ?
#
loop_
_entity_poly.entity_id
_entity_poly.type
_entity_poly.pdbx_seq_one_letter_code
_entity_poly.pdbx_strand_id
1 'polypeptide(L)'
;MIRWIFLLLLVAFSVPALAAEAVWLPFDSLPAGERRLAEATLAEMFGGDPSLWPDWLEPRATLVPTGDGPLLVVRQPVRAPCGQYRFSVFAPVSGGRRARLGEDFCAGQLSVMPRPLADWPDLLFAEGWVQSADGWHSEARRVRWDRNRWVLIQ
;
A
#
# COMPACT_ATOMS: atom_id res chain seq x y z
N MET A 1 -54.52 7.96 -31.70
CA MET A 1 -53.62 8.85 -30.92
C MET A 1 -52.86 8.00 -29.92
N ILE A 2 -51.60 7.64 -30.21
CA ILE A 2 -50.79 6.73 -29.39
C ILE A 2 -49.74 7.57 -28.65
N ARG A 3 -49.87 7.65 -27.32
CA ARG A 3 -48.92 8.30 -26.41
C ARG A 3 -47.69 7.40 -26.27
N TRP A 4 -46.57 7.84 -26.80
CA TRP A 4 -45.27 7.23 -26.55
C TRP A 4 -44.80 7.62 -25.15
N ILE A 5 -44.82 6.65 -24.23
CA ILE A 5 -44.14 6.73 -22.94
C ILE A 5 -42.65 6.58 -23.24
N PHE A 6 -41.92 7.70 -23.23
CA PHE A 6 -40.46 7.71 -23.22
C PHE A 6 -39.99 7.23 -21.84
N LEU A 7 -39.77 5.92 -21.74
CA LEU A 7 -39.09 5.31 -20.59
C LEU A 7 -37.62 5.72 -20.69
N LEU A 8 -37.24 6.79 -19.98
CA LEU A 8 -35.84 7.20 -19.80
C LEU A 8 -35.10 6.11 -19.04
N LEU A 9 -34.38 5.26 -19.79
CA LEU A 9 -33.36 4.35 -19.28
C LEU A 9 -32.27 5.19 -18.59
N LEU A 10 -32.33 5.25 -17.26
CA LEU A 10 -31.18 5.58 -16.42
C LEU A 10 -30.19 4.42 -16.51
N VAL A 11 -29.30 4.46 -17.49
CA VAL A 11 -28.11 3.60 -17.54
C VAL A 11 -27.18 4.10 -16.43
N ALA A 12 -27.28 3.46 -15.26
CA ALA A 12 -26.27 3.57 -14.24
C ALA A 12 -24.98 2.95 -14.79
N PHE A 13 -24.03 3.79 -15.20
CA PHE A 13 -22.68 3.34 -15.50
C PHE A 13 -22.01 2.91 -14.20
N SER A 14 -22.06 1.61 -13.90
CA SER A 14 -21.23 0.97 -12.90
C SER A 14 -19.80 0.96 -13.41
N VAL A 15 -19.04 2.05 -13.20
CA VAL A 15 -17.60 2.03 -13.46
C VAL A 15 -16.99 1.08 -12.42
N PRO A 16 -16.35 -0.04 -12.83
CA PRO A 16 -15.64 -0.87 -11.86
C PRO A 16 -14.59 0.02 -11.20
N ALA A 17 -14.58 0.06 -9.87
CA ALA A 17 -13.53 0.71 -9.12
C ALA A 17 -12.22 -0.03 -9.41
N LEU A 18 -11.47 0.45 -10.39
CA LEU A 18 -10.18 -0.10 -10.76
C LEU A 18 -9.21 0.17 -9.60
N ALA A 19 -8.46 -0.86 -9.22
CA ALA A 19 -7.35 -0.69 -8.28
C ALA A 19 -6.35 0.27 -8.93
N ALA A 20 -6.04 1.37 -8.25
CA ALA A 20 -5.03 2.30 -8.72
C ALA A 20 -3.66 1.81 -8.26
N GLU A 21 -2.68 1.77 -9.17
CA GLU A 21 -1.30 1.50 -8.79
C GLU A 21 -0.79 2.63 -7.88
N ALA A 22 -0.02 2.27 -6.85
CA ALA A 22 0.53 3.26 -5.93
C ALA A 22 1.53 4.19 -6.64
N VAL A 23 1.43 5.50 -6.39
CA VAL A 23 2.40 6.47 -6.89
C VAL A 23 3.62 6.47 -5.98
N TRP A 24 4.75 6.01 -6.50
CA TRP A 24 6.01 5.89 -5.76
C TRP A 24 6.86 7.16 -5.81
N LEU A 25 7.13 7.72 -4.64
CA LEU A 25 7.90 8.94 -4.44
C LEU A 25 9.31 8.60 -3.95
N PRO A 26 10.37 9.28 -4.45
CA PRO A 26 11.69 9.23 -3.84
C PRO A 26 11.65 9.86 -2.43
N PHE A 27 12.48 9.38 -1.51
CA PHE A 27 12.49 9.88 -0.12
C PHE A 27 12.72 11.39 0.01
N ASP A 28 13.52 11.99 -0.87
CA ASP A 28 13.77 13.44 -0.88
C ASP A 28 12.52 14.28 -1.21
N SER A 29 11.50 13.67 -1.82
CA SER A 29 10.22 14.34 -2.11
C SER A 29 9.18 14.17 -1.01
N LEU A 30 9.48 13.38 0.03
CA LEU A 30 8.59 13.20 1.17
C LEU A 30 8.72 14.38 2.15
N PRO A 31 7.63 14.74 2.86
CA PRO A 31 7.73 15.67 3.99
C PRO A 31 8.76 15.19 5.02
N ALA A 32 9.46 16.11 5.69
CA ALA A 32 10.58 15.77 6.58
C ALA A 32 10.25 14.75 7.70
N GLY A 33 9.02 14.73 8.20
CA GLY A 33 8.55 13.72 9.15
C GLY A 33 8.46 12.32 8.52
N GLU A 34 7.89 12.24 7.32
CA GLU A 34 7.71 10.99 6.57
C GLU A 34 9.04 10.43 6.07
N ARG A 35 9.90 11.32 5.58
CA ARG A 35 11.26 10.97 5.15
C ARG A 35 12.03 10.28 6.26
N ARG A 36 12.11 10.90 7.45
CA ARG A 36 12.87 10.31 8.58
C ARG A 36 12.33 8.95 9.00
N LEU A 37 11.01 8.76 8.97
CA LEU A 37 10.40 7.48 9.31
C LEU A 37 10.67 6.42 8.23
N ALA A 38 10.59 6.80 6.96
CA ALA A 38 10.93 5.93 5.85
C ALA A 38 12.41 5.55 5.86
N GLU A 39 13.30 6.50 6.18
CA GLU A 39 14.73 6.25 6.34
C GLU A 39 15.02 5.27 7.49
N ALA A 40 14.39 5.49 8.65
CA ALA A 40 14.50 4.60 9.80
C ALA A 40 14.03 3.17 9.49
N THR A 41 13.07 3.01 8.57
CA THR A 41 12.58 1.69 8.14
C THR A 41 13.65 0.90 7.39
N LEU A 42 14.54 1.57 6.64
CA LEU A 42 15.62 0.93 5.89
C LEU A 42 16.92 0.81 6.71
N ALA A 43 17.04 1.58 7.79
CA ALA A 43 18.24 1.67 8.61
C ALA A 43 18.67 0.32 9.20
N GLU A 44 17.73 -0.59 9.49
CA GLU A 44 18.05 -1.93 9.99
C GLU A 44 18.86 -2.76 8.98
N MET A 45 18.65 -2.54 7.69
CA MET A 45 19.33 -3.31 6.62
C MET A 45 20.55 -2.60 6.04
N PHE A 46 20.50 -1.27 5.94
CA PHE A 46 21.50 -0.49 5.22
C PHE A 46 22.30 0.48 6.12
N GLY A 47 22.01 0.52 7.43
CA GLY A 47 22.64 1.41 8.40
C GLY A 47 21.89 2.74 8.58
N GLY A 48 22.17 3.42 9.69
CA GLY A 48 21.43 4.63 10.10
C GLY A 48 21.79 5.92 9.34
N ASP A 49 22.80 5.90 8.48
CA ASP A 49 23.22 7.05 7.67
C ASP A 49 22.85 6.82 6.20
N PRO A 50 21.78 7.49 5.68
CA PRO A 50 21.36 7.36 4.30
C PRO A 50 22.42 7.77 3.26
N SER A 51 23.40 8.60 3.64
CA SER A 51 24.48 9.00 2.73
C SER A 51 25.49 7.89 2.43
N LEU A 52 25.50 6.84 3.25
CA LEU A 52 26.35 5.66 3.11
C LEU A 52 25.62 4.48 2.44
N TRP A 53 24.35 4.66 2.10
CA TRP A 53 23.58 3.62 1.45
C TRP A 53 24.11 3.36 0.03
N PRO A 54 23.99 2.11 -0.48
CA PRO A 54 24.50 1.79 -1.81
C PRO A 54 23.79 2.60 -2.90
N ASP A 55 24.54 3.09 -3.90
CA ASP A 55 23.97 3.92 -4.99
C ASP A 55 22.89 3.22 -5.83
N TRP A 56 22.90 1.88 -5.85
CA TRP A 56 21.86 1.09 -6.53
C TRP A 56 20.55 1.04 -5.75
N LEU A 57 20.55 1.45 -4.49
CA LEU A 57 19.35 1.48 -3.66
C LEU A 57 18.46 2.64 -4.12
N GLU A 58 17.26 2.32 -4.60
CA GLU A 58 16.24 3.31 -4.93
C GLU A 58 15.13 3.34 -3.85
N PRO A 59 15.33 4.05 -2.73
CA PRO A 59 14.35 4.09 -1.66
C PRO A 59 13.12 4.86 -2.12
N ARG A 60 11.95 4.20 -2.06
CA ARG A 60 10.66 4.84 -2.37
C ARG A 60 9.64 4.59 -1.29
N ALA A 61 8.74 5.55 -1.15
CA ALA A 61 7.53 5.39 -0.37
C ALA A 61 6.34 5.94 -1.14
N THR A 62 5.14 5.63 -0.69
CA THR A 62 3.91 6.22 -1.23
C THR A 62 3.05 6.74 -0.08
N LEU A 63 2.29 7.79 -0.36
CA LEU A 63 1.28 8.33 0.53
C LEU A 63 -0.09 7.94 0.00
N VAL A 64 -0.74 6.99 0.68
CA VAL A 64 -2.04 6.46 0.26
C VAL A 64 -3.16 7.27 0.93
N PRO A 65 -4.03 7.96 0.19
CA PRO A 65 -5.09 8.79 0.78
C PRO A 65 -6.08 7.96 1.63
N THR A 66 -6.49 8.51 2.77
CA THR A 66 -7.56 7.99 3.64
C THR A 66 -8.40 9.16 4.18
N GLY A 67 -9.53 8.87 4.83
CA GLY A 67 -10.40 9.89 5.45
C GLY A 67 -9.72 10.71 6.54
N ASP A 68 -8.80 10.10 7.29
CA ASP A 68 -8.13 10.72 8.45
C ASP A 68 -6.70 11.22 8.13
N GLY A 69 -6.34 11.28 6.85
CA GLY A 69 -5.00 11.62 6.36
C GLY A 69 -4.29 10.43 5.71
N PRO A 70 -3.15 10.62 5.03
CA PRO A 70 -2.57 9.55 4.21
C PRO A 70 -1.89 8.47 5.06
N LEU A 71 -1.97 7.21 4.66
CA LEU A 71 -1.02 6.16 5.10
C LEU A 71 0.34 6.44 4.48
N LEU A 72 1.42 6.15 5.21
CA LEU A 72 2.75 6.04 4.63
C LEU A 72 3.03 4.56 4.36
N VAL A 73 3.35 4.20 3.13
CA VAL A 73 3.83 2.85 2.79
C VAL A 73 5.24 2.95 2.26
N VAL A 74 6.16 2.26 2.93
CA VAL A 74 7.59 2.24 2.58
C VAL A 74 7.90 0.91 1.92
N ARG A 75 8.52 0.92 0.73
CA ARG A 75 9.01 -0.30 0.09
C ARG A 75 10.49 -0.50 0.40
N GLN A 76 10.82 -1.68 0.91
CA GLN A 76 12.18 -2.09 1.25
C GLN A 76 12.63 -3.15 0.24
N PRO A 77 13.68 -2.92 -0.56
CA PRO A 77 14.17 -3.95 -1.47
C PRO A 77 14.84 -5.08 -0.69
N VAL A 78 14.49 -6.33 -1.02
CA VAL A 78 15.00 -7.51 -0.34
C VAL A 78 15.52 -8.55 -1.33
N ARG A 79 16.58 -9.27 -0.94
CA ARG A 79 17.20 -10.35 -1.74
C ARG A 79 16.65 -11.75 -1.41
N ALA A 80 15.42 -11.83 -0.91
CA ALA A 80 14.74 -13.06 -0.48
C ALA A 80 13.55 -13.38 -1.40
N PRO A 81 12.99 -14.61 -1.39
CA PRO A 81 11.76 -14.95 -2.11
C PRO A 81 10.56 -14.23 -1.48
N CYS A 82 10.45 -12.94 -1.76
CA CYS A 82 9.49 -12.00 -1.15
C CYS A 82 8.76 -11.21 -2.23
N GLY A 83 9.01 -11.50 -3.51
CA GLY A 83 8.39 -10.78 -4.62
C GLY A 83 9.11 -9.52 -5.05
N GLN A 84 10.32 -9.25 -4.52
CA GLN A 84 11.22 -8.08 -4.73
C GLN A 84 11.25 -7.11 -3.53
N TYR A 85 10.13 -6.90 -2.84
CA TYR A 85 10.03 -5.90 -1.77
C TYR A 85 9.34 -6.42 -0.51
N ARG A 86 9.73 -5.86 0.64
CA ARG A 86 8.92 -5.82 1.86
C ARG A 86 8.25 -4.45 1.98
N PHE A 87 6.95 -4.43 2.24
CA PHE A 87 6.19 -3.22 2.42
C PHE A 87 5.84 -3.02 3.89
N SER A 88 6.30 -1.91 4.48
CA SER A 88 5.90 -1.47 5.82
C SER A 88 4.82 -0.40 5.70
N VAL A 89 3.72 -0.56 6.44
CA VAL A 89 2.60 0.37 6.41
C VAL A 89 2.52 1.13 7.74
N PHE A 90 2.33 2.43 7.67
CA PHE A 90 2.18 3.31 8.83
C PHE A 90 0.86 4.06 8.78
N ALA A 91 0.22 4.18 9.94
CA ALA A 91 -1.04 4.87 10.15
C ALA A 91 -0.94 6.37 9.77
N PRO A 92 -2.07 7.05 9.56
CA PRO A 92 -2.10 8.51 9.52
C PRO A 92 -1.49 9.11 10.80
N VAL A 93 -1.09 10.38 10.72
CA VAL A 93 -0.48 11.07 11.86
C VAL A 93 -1.52 11.25 12.97
N SER A 94 -1.21 10.76 14.16
CA SER A 94 -2.00 10.97 15.38
C SER A 94 -1.08 11.41 16.51
N GLY A 95 -1.41 12.53 17.17
CA GLY A 95 -0.55 13.12 18.21
C GLY A 95 0.86 13.49 17.73
N GLY A 96 1.01 13.85 16.45
CA GLY A 96 2.31 14.21 15.84
C GLY A 96 3.23 13.03 15.51
N ARG A 97 2.74 11.79 15.64
CA ARG A 97 3.50 10.57 15.33
C ARG A 97 2.70 9.64 14.43
N ARG A 98 3.38 8.72 13.74
CA ARG A 98 2.75 7.60 13.04
C ARG A 98 3.05 6.30 13.77
N ALA A 99 2.04 5.46 13.89
CA ALA A 99 2.20 4.09 14.36
C ALA A 99 2.42 3.16 13.17
N ARG A 100 3.35 2.20 13.30
CA ARG A 100 3.46 1.10 12.33
C ARG A 100 2.23 0.20 12.47
N LEU A 101 1.69 -0.25 11.35
CA LEU A 101 0.50 -1.08 11.30
C LEU A 101 0.88 -2.53 11.02
N GLY A 102 0.82 -3.36 12.06
CA GLY A 102 1.07 -4.80 11.95
C GLY A 102 2.45 -5.13 11.38
N GLU A 103 2.51 -6.27 10.69
CA GLU A 103 3.71 -6.83 10.08
C GLU A 103 3.94 -6.32 8.65
N ASP A 104 5.12 -6.63 8.09
CA ASP A 104 5.45 -6.30 6.70
C ASP A 104 4.80 -7.26 5.70
N PHE A 105 4.51 -6.76 4.51
CA PHE A 105 4.02 -7.55 3.39
C PHE A 105 5.13 -7.82 2.39
N CYS A 106 5.41 -9.10 2.12
CA CYS A 106 6.15 -9.51 0.92
C CYS A 106 5.28 -9.38 -0.34
N ALA A 107 5.77 -8.61 -1.32
CA ALA A 107 5.19 -8.47 -2.64
C ALA A 107 6.17 -7.84 -3.65
N GLY A 108 5.82 -7.87 -4.93
CA GLY A 108 6.44 -7.05 -5.98
C GLY A 108 5.72 -5.74 -6.22
N GLN A 109 4.40 -5.74 -6.00
CA GLN A 109 3.55 -4.59 -6.31
C GLN A 109 2.55 -4.31 -5.19
N LEU A 110 2.17 -3.04 -5.09
CA LEU A 110 1.09 -2.55 -4.26
C LEU A 110 0.08 -1.79 -5.13
N SER A 111 -1.18 -2.20 -5.03
CA SER A 111 -2.32 -1.45 -5.57
C SER A 111 -3.25 -1.02 -4.45
N VAL A 112 -3.84 0.16 -4.60
CA VAL A 112 -4.79 0.74 -3.64
C VAL A 112 -6.19 0.59 -4.21
N MET A 113 -7.08 0.00 -3.42
CA MET A 113 -8.48 -0.19 -3.77
C MET A 113 -9.35 0.72 -2.88
N PRO A 114 -9.85 1.85 -3.42
CA PRO A 114 -10.74 2.74 -2.68
C PRO A 114 -11.99 1.99 -2.20
N ARG A 115 -12.45 2.34 -1.00
CA ARG A 115 -13.69 1.81 -0.43
C ARG A 115 -14.71 2.92 -0.28
N PRO A 116 -15.86 2.84 -0.98
CA PRO A 116 -16.95 3.77 -0.74
C PRO A 116 -17.36 3.73 0.73
N LEU A 117 -17.50 4.91 1.34
CA LEU A 117 -18.01 5.08 2.72
C LEU A 117 -17.13 4.47 3.82
N ALA A 118 -15.88 4.09 3.53
CA ALA A 118 -14.93 3.67 4.55
C ALA A 118 -13.74 4.62 4.59
N ASP A 119 -13.24 4.90 5.79
CA ASP A 119 -12.13 5.82 5.98
C ASP A 119 -10.84 5.27 5.37
N TRP A 120 -10.67 3.95 5.32
CA TRP A 120 -9.44 3.27 4.91
C TRP A 120 -9.65 2.43 3.63
N PRO A 121 -8.71 2.49 2.67
CA PRO A 121 -8.76 1.64 1.48
C PRO A 121 -8.38 0.19 1.80
N ASP A 122 -8.69 -0.72 0.88
CA ASP A 122 -8.04 -2.03 0.86
C ASP A 122 -6.69 -1.90 0.13
N LEU A 123 -5.69 -2.67 0.57
CA LEU A 123 -4.38 -2.74 -0.07
C LEU A 123 -4.22 -4.11 -0.72
N LEU A 124 -3.85 -4.14 -1.99
CA LEU A 124 -3.56 -5.36 -2.73
C LEU A 124 -2.05 -5.48 -2.92
N PHE A 125 -1.47 -6.49 -2.28
CA PHE A 125 -0.07 -6.86 -2.42
C PHE A 125 0.03 -8.02 -3.42
N ALA A 126 0.53 -7.74 -4.63
CA ALA A 126 0.64 -8.73 -5.70
C ALA A 126 2.10 -9.20 -5.87
N GLU A 127 2.28 -10.33 -6.56
CA GLU A 127 3.59 -10.94 -6.82
C GLU A 127 4.37 -11.32 -5.54
N GLY A 128 3.67 -11.45 -4.41
CA GLY A 128 4.25 -11.94 -3.16
C GLY A 128 4.51 -13.44 -3.23
N TRP A 129 5.56 -13.88 -2.53
CA TRP A 129 5.87 -15.30 -2.39
C TRP A 129 5.65 -15.74 -0.95
N VAL A 130 4.98 -16.88 -0.79
CA VAL A 130 4.69 -17.49 0.50
C VAL A 130 5.24 -18.91 0.51
N GLN A 131 5.88 -19.28 1.62
CA GLN A 131 6.35 -20.64 1.84
C GLN A 131 5.23 -21.47 2.46
N SER A 132 4.83 -22.54 1.79
CA SER A 132 3.88 -23.54 2.25
C SER A 132 4.59 -24.88 2.50
N ALA A 133 3.85 -25.91 2.92
CA ALA A 133 4.36 -27.28 3.02
C ALA A 133 4.85 -27.84 1.66
N ASP A 134 4.26 -27.37 0.55
CA ASP A 134 4.53 -27.86 -0.81
C ASP A 134 5.57 -27.02 -1.55
N GLY A 135 6.11 -25.98 -0.91
CA GLY A 135 7.16 -25.11 -1.45
C GLY A 135 6.76 -23.63 -1.52
N TRP A 136 7.44 -22.89 -2.38
CA TRP A 136 7.21 -21.47 -2.59
C TRP A 136 6.14 -21.24 -3.65
N HIS A 137 5.12 -20.44 -3.34
CA HIS A 137 4.05 -20.11 -4.27
C HIS A 137 3.85 -18.60 -4.35
N SER A 138 3.51 -18.12 -5.53
CA SER A 138 3.08 -16.74 -5.73
C SER A 138 1.65 -16.58 -5.25
N GLU A 139 1.40 -15.63 -4.35
CA GLU A 139 0.08 -15.33 -3.81
C GLU A 139 -0.15 -13.82 -3.77
N ALA A 140 -1.26 -13.37 -4.35
CA ALA A 140 -1.73 -12.00 -4.19
C ALA A 140 -2.58 -11.89 -2.93
N ARG A 141 -2.29 -10.91 -2.08
CA ARG A 141 -2.95 -10.70 -0.80
C ARG A 141 -3.63 -9.35 -0.78
N ARG A 142 -4.96 -9.36 -0.85
CA ARG A 142 -5.77 -8.18 -0.54
C ARG A 142 -6.01 -8.12 0.96
N VAL A 143 -5.62 -7.02 1.59
CA VAL A 143 -5.73 -6.82 3.03
C VAL A 143 -6.52 -5.56 3.36
N ARG A 144 -7.17 -5.60 4.51
CA ARG A 144 -7.92 -4.50 5.10
C ARG A 144 -7.47 -4.28 6.53
N TRP A 145 -7.31 -3.02 6.91
CA TRP A 145 -7.15 -2.67 8.32
C TRP A 145 -8.52 -2.68 9.00
N ASP A 146 -8.71 -3.58 9.95
CA ASP A 146 -9.95 -3.69 10.74
C ASP A 146 -9.61 -4.12 12.17
N ARG A 147 -10.31 -3.55 13.16
CA ARG A 147 -10.10 -3.83 14.60
C ARG A 147 -8.62 -3.88 15.01
N ASN A 148 -7.84 -2.89 14.55
CA ASN A 148 -6.42 -2.74 14.84
C ASN A 148 -5.53 -3.90 14.35
N ARG A 149 -5.92 -4.57 13.25
CA ARG A 149 -5.12 -5.63 12.60
C ARG A 149 -5.37 -5.67 11.09
N TRP A 150 -4.43 -6.26 10.37
CA TRP A 150 -4.65 -6.64 8.97
C TRP A 150 -5.50 -7.91 8.89
N VAL A 151 -6.50 -7.88 8.01
CA VAL A 151 -7.39 -8.99 7.69
C VAL A 151 -7.31 -9.26 6.20
N LEU A 152 -7.05 -10.51 5.81
CA LEU A 152 -7.11 -10.95 4.42
C LEU A 152 -8.57 -10.91 3.93
N ILE A 153 -8.80 -10.31 2.77
CA ILE A 153 -10.11 -10.18 2.14
C ILE A 153 -10.04 -10.85 0.77
N GLN A 154 -11.05 -11.65 0.44
CA GLN A 154 -11.17 -12.29 -0.87
C GLN A 154 -11.79 -11.34 -1.91
#